data_AF-E3TED3-F1
#
_entry.id   AF-E3TED3-F1
#
_cell.length_a   1.000
_cell.length_b   1.000
_cell.length_c   1.000
_cell.angle_alpha   90.00
_cell.angle_beta   90.00
_cell.angle_gamma   90.00
#
_symmetry.space_group_name_H-M   'P 1'
#
loop_
_entity.id
_entity.type
_entity.pdbx_description
1 polymer ?
#
loop_
_entity_poly.entity_id
_entity_poly.type
_entity_poly.pdbx_seq_one_letter_code
_entity_poly.pdbx_strand_id
1 'polypeptide(L)'
;MGGSNSTRRVSFETDENENVTVVKGVRLSENVINRMREPSKPQFGSLPQPQAKVEPVPNLAPIRPAFDPPGPPPPASGSAADDSELRRKITEEVQKGLEEERSKKQYEINQWLEKERARVKAQAYADSQAHVQEEVSRILASERAAALDRVTAEEERLRTKLLAKQLDERDQQLRKQDAFYREQLNKLEERSTQFYKATNENYHKAADDVNAKFRRYEISPVCADLQGQILKCYRENAGKTLLCSNIASLYLQCVNSAKQNKLRTGG
;
A
#
# COMPACT_ATOMS: atom_id res chain seq x y z
N MET A 1 -8.28 2.92 1.95
CA MET A 1 -7.32 1.83 1.69
C MET A 1 -7.79 1.08 0.45
N GLY A 2 -7.04 0.76 -0.60
CA GLY A 2 -5.70 1.11 -1.07
C GLY A 2 -5.67 0.85 -2.59
N GLY A 3 -5.07 1.75 -3.36
CA GLY A 3 -4.95 1.63 -4.82
C GLY A 3 -3.64 0.95 -5.19
N SER A 4 -3.70 -0.23 -5.81
CA SER A 4 -2.54 -0.93 -6.36
C SER A 4 -2.04 -0.23 -7.63
N ASN A 5 -1.16 0.75 -7.49
CA ASN A 5 -0.42 1.34 -8.61
C ASN A 5 0.80 0.47 -8.95
N SER A 6 0.62 -0.43 -9.92
CA SER A 6 1.70 -1.22 -10.52
C SER A 6 2.61 -0.33 -11.39
N THR A 7 3.64 0.28 -10.79
CA THR A 7 4.68 1.06 -11.49
C THR A 7 5.48 0.18 -12.44
N ARG A 8 5.16 0.13 -13.74
CA ARG A 8 5.99 -0.46 -14.82
C ARG A 8 7.37 0.23 -14.82
N ARG A 9 8.42 -0.47 -14.37
CA ARG A 9 9.81 -0.03 -14.59
C ARG A 9 10.20 -0.52 -15.98
N VAL A 10 10.42 0.41 -16.89
CA VAL A 10 10.91 0.17 -18.24
C VAL A 10 12.33 0.74 -18.27
N SER A 11 13.32 -0.10 -18.56
CA SER A 11 14.69 0.37 -18.77
C SER A 11 14.80 0.83 -20.22
N PHE A 12 15.29 2.05 -20.45
CA PHE A 12 15.54 2.60 -21.77
C PHE A 12 17.04 2.58 -22.01
N GLU A 13 17.47 1.87 -23.04
CA GLU A 13 18.83 1.92 -23.55
C GLU A 13 18.79 2.59 -24.93
N THR A 14 19.54 3.68 -25.08
CA THR A 14 19.68 4.42 -26.34
C THR A 14 20.89 3.87 -27.06
N ASP A 15 20.74 3.44 -28.31
CA ASP A 15 21.87 3.00 -29.13
C ASP A 15 22.56 4.17 -29.85
N GLU A 16 23.65 3.88 -30.55
CA GLU A 16 24.48 4.86 -31.28
C GLU A 16 23.75 5.53 -32.47
N ASN A 17 22.53 5.08 -32.80
CA ASN A 17 21.71 5.56 -33.91
C ASN A 17 20.47 6.36 -33.44
N GLU A 18 20.45 6.79 -32.18
CA GLU A 18 19.36 7.55 -31.53
C GLU A 18 18.00 6.82 -31.48
N ASN A 19 17.94 5.52 -31.79
CA ASN A 19 16.70 4.76 -31.65
C ASN A 19 16.56 4.16 -30.25
N VAL A 20 15.46 4.51 -29.58
CA VAL A 20 15.13 4.01 -28.25
C VAL A 20 14.62 2.58 -28.35
N THR A 21 15.37 1.61 -27.84
CA THR A 21 14.90 0.22 -27.75
C THR A 21 14.23 -0.01 -26.39
N VAL A 22 12.98 -0.49 -26.43
CA VAL A 22 12.18 -0.74 -25.22
C VAL A 22 12.16 -2.25 -24.95
N VAL A 23 13.06 -2.70 -24.08
CA VAL A 23 13.12 -4.12 -23.70
C VAL A 23 12.03 -4.41 -22.66
N LYS A 24 11.04 -5.22 -23.04
CA LYS A 24 9.91 -5.61 -22.17
C LYS A 24 10.40 -6.59 -21.10
N GLY A 25 10.86 -6.06 -19.98
CA GLY A 25 11.25 -6.89 -18.83
C GLY A 25 10.07 -7.71 -18.29
N VAL A 26 10.27 -9.01 -18.11
CA VAL A 26 9.32 -9.89 -17.42
C VAL A 26 9.43 -9.62 -15.92
N ARG A 27 8.33 -9.20 -15.29
CA ARG A 27 8.28 -9.05 -13.83
C ARG A 27 8.00 -10.40 -13.18
N LEU A 28 8.97 -10.89 -12.42
CA LEU A 28 8.74 -11.97 -11.47
C LEU A 28 7.85 -11.44 -10.35
N SER A 29 6.89 -12.25 -9.90
CA SER A 29 6.02 -11.90 -8.77
C SER A 29 6.82 -11.86 -7.46
N GLU A 30 6.36 -11.10 -6.47
CA GLU A 30 7.00 -10.99 -5.15
C GLU A 30 7.20 -12.36 -4.48
N ASN A 31 6.31 -13.32 -4.73
CA ASN A 31 6.45 -14.69 -4.24
C ASN A 31 7.64 -15.44 -4.87
N VAL A 32 7.96 -15.18 -6.14
CA VAL A 32 9.12 -15.79 -6.82
C VAL A 32 10.42 -15.10 -6.38
N ILE A 33 10.38 -13.78 -6.19
CA ILE A 33 11.51 -12.99 -5.71
C ILE A 33 11.89 -13.38 -4.28
N ASN A 34 10.92 -13.54 -3.38
CA ASN A 34 11.19 -13.96 -2.00
C ASN A 34 11.75 -15.38 -1.91
N ARG A 35 11.30 -16.29 -2.79
CA ARG A 35 11.87 -17.66 -2.89
C ARG A 35 13.31 -17.69 -3.38
N MET A 36 13.71 -16.75 -4.25
CA MET A 36 15.10 -16.67 -4.72
C MET A 36 16.01 -15.91 -3.75
N ARG A 37 15.45 -15.17 -2.79
CA ARG A 37 16.20 -14.37 -1.82
C ARG A 37 16.62 -15.15 -0.58
N GLU A 38 16.00 -16.29 -0.31
CA GLU A 38 16.19 -17.03 0.95
C GLU A 38 16.76 -18.43 0.69
N PRO A 39 17.90 -18.82 1.29
CA PRO A 39 18.41 -20.17 1.18
C PRO A 39 17.53 -21.13 2.00
N SER A 40 16.90 -22.06 1.29
CA SER A 40 16.03 -23.12 1.83
C SER A 40 16.58 -23.76 3.11
N LYS A 41 15.80 -23.69 4.19
CA LYS A 41 15.84 -24.67 5.28
C LYS A 41 14.41 -25.17 5.58
N PRO A 42 14.20 -26.49 5.70
CA PRO A 42 12.90 -27.03 6.01
C PRO A 42 12.59 -26.89 7.51
N GLN A 43 11.37 -26.46 7.83
CA GLN A 43 10.76 -26.62 9.15
C GLN A 43 9.36 -27.21 9.01
N PHE A 44 9.17 -28.40 9.59
CA PHE A 44 7.95 -28.95 10.18
C PHE A 44 8.44 -30.08 11.11
N GLY A 45 8.06 -30.23 12.37
CA GLY A 45 7.11 -29.49 13.20
C GLY A 45 7.22 -29.88 14.69
N SER A 46 6.62 -29.02 15.51
CA SER A 46 6.08 -29.17 16.87
C SER A 46 6.39 -30.42 17.72
N LEU A 47 7.01 -30.19 18.89
CA LEU A 47 6.77 -30.92 20.14
C LEU A 47 5.42 -30.47 20.78
N PRO A 48 4.76 -31.32 21.60
CA PRO A 48 4.90 -31.12 23.05
C PRO A 48 4.88 -32.41 23.91
N GLN A 49 5.72 -32.43 24.95
CA GLN A 49 5.59 -33.20 26.20
C GLN A 49 6.26 -32.36 27.31
N PRO A 50 6.03 -32.56 28.62
CA PRO A 50 5.05 -33.40 29.32
C PRO A 50 4.24 -32.63 30.40
N GLN A 51 3.04 -33.13 30.74
CA GLN A 51 2.30 -32.71 31.93
C GLN A 51 2.87 -33.41 33.17
N ALA A 52 3.43 -32.62 34.10
CA ALA A 52 3.82 -33.07 35.43
C ALA A 52 2.58 -33.23 36.31
N LYS A 53 2.32 -34.47 36.74
CA LYS A 53 1.29 -34.84 37.70
C LYS A 53 1.86 -34.65 39.10
N VAL A 54 1.39 -33.64 39.82
CA VAL A 54 1.74 -33.39 41.23
C VAL A 54 0.79 -34.20 42.10
N GLU A 55 1.36 -35.12 42.88
CA GLU A 55 0.70 -35.80 43.99
C GLU A 55 0.33 -34.80 45.10
N PRO A 56 -0.84 -34.96 45.75
CA PRO A 56 -1.04 -34.39 47.07
C PRO A 56 -1.45 -35.47 48.08
N VAL A 57 -0.56 -35.78 49.02
CA VAL A 57 -0.93 -36.31 50.35
C VAL A 57 0.12 -35.76 51.33
N PRO A 58 -0.27 -35.15 52.47
CA PRO A 58 -0.70 -35.97 53.60
C PRO A 58 -2.03 -35.52 54.19
N ASN A 59 -2.95 -36.48 54.31
CA ASN A 59 -4.19 -36.34 55.04
C ASN A 59 -3.88 -36.25 56.55
N LEU A 60 -4.33 -35.18 57.18
CA LEU A 60 -4.40 -35.01 58.62
C LEU A 60 -5.38 -36.05 59.18
N ALA A 61 -4.87 -37.08 59.85
CA ALA A 61 -5.65 -37.87 60.78
C ALA A 61 -5.35 -37.39 62.21
N PRO A 62 -6.31 -36.79 62.93
CA PRO A 62 -6.18 -36.49 64.34
C PRO A 62 -6.26 -37.79 65.13
N ILE A 63 -5.12 -38.31 65.60
CA ILE A 63 -5.14 -39.35 66.64
C ILE A 63 -5.43 -38.65 67.96
N ARG A 64 -6.72 -38.58 68.29
CA ARG A 64 -7.21 -38.49 69.65
C ARG A 64 -6.73 -39.74 70.40
N PRO A 65 -6.10 -39.64 71.58
CA PRO A 65 -6.20 -40.72 72.55
C PRO A 65 -7.63 -40.69 73.09
N ALA A 66 -8.38 -41.75 72.80
CA ALA A 66 -9.65 -42.04 73.45
C ALA A 66 -9.39 -42.16 74.96
N PHE A 67 -10.00 -41.26 75.72
CA PHE A 67 -10.40 -41.55 77.08
C PHE A 67 -11.47 -42.63 77.01
N ASP A 68 -11.21 -43.77 77.64
CA ASP A 68 -12.28 -44.51 78.32
C ASP A 68 -11.72 -45.07 79.65
N PRO A 69 -12.56 -45.14 80.69
CA PRO A 69 -12.14 -45.13 82.09
C PRO A 69 -11.84 -46.54 82.63
N PRO A 70 -11.10 -46.64 83.74
CA PRO A 70 -10.71 -47.91 84.33
C PRO A 70 -11.88 -48.58 85.08
N GLY A 71 -12.06 -49.88 84.87
CA GLY A 71 -12.91 -50.74 85.69
C GLY A 71 -12.26 -51.08 87.05
N PRO A 72 -13.04 -51.28 88.13
CA PRO A 72 -12.55 -51.24 89.50
C PRO A 72 -12.10 -52.62 90.03
N PRO A 73 -11.00 -52.68 90.80
CA PRO A 73 -10.74 -53.71 91.81
C PRO A 73 -10.93 -53.16 93.25
N PRO A 74 -11.03 -54.03 94.28
CA PRO A 74 -11.97 -53.95 95.41
C PRO A 74 -11.60 -52.97 96.55
N PRO A 75 -12.50 -52.76 97.53
CA PRO A 75 -12.33 -51.76 98.57
C PRO A 75 -11.30 -52.17 99.62
N ALA A 76 -10.74 -51.11 100.21
CA ALA A 76 -9.73 -51.08 101.22
C ALA A 76 -9.96 -52.04 102.41
N SER A 77 -8.86 -52.63 102.86
CA SER A 77 -8.61 -53.11 104.22
C SER A 77 -7.19 -52.62 104.52
N GLY A 78 -6.97 -51.53 105.23
CA GLY A 78 -7.20 -51.45 106.67
C GLY A 78 -5.85 -51.30 107.37
N SER A 79 -5.29 -50.08 107.34
CA SER A 79 -4.39 -49.51 108.36
C SER A 79 -4.22 -48.02 108.01
N ALA A 80 -4.99 -47.16 108.66
CA ALA A 80 -4.54 -46.41 109.83
C ALA A 80 -3.47 -45.35 109.48
N ALA A 81 -3.96 -44.24 108.92
CA ALA A 81 -3.63 -42.86 109.30
C ALA A 81 -2.27 -42.21 108.97
N ASP A 82 -1.31 -42.84 108.28
CA ASP A 82 -0.06 -42.14 107.88
C ASP A 82 0.27 -42.09 106.36
N ASP A 83 -0.61 -42.58 105.47
CA ASP A 83 -0.37 -42.64 104.00
C ASP A 83 -1.15 -41.57 103.18
N SER A 84 -2.09 -40.85 103.80
CA SER A 84 -2.99 -39.89 103.12
C SER A 84 -2.32 -38.53 102.81
N GLU A 85 -1.46 -38.06 103.71
CA GLU A 85 -0.74 -36.79 103.54
C GLU A 85 0.32 -36.89 102.45
N LEU A 86 1.01 -38.04 102.38
CA LEU A 86 2.04 -38.31 101.38
C LEU A 86 1.44 -38.34 99.96
N ARG A 87 0.27 -38.99 99.78
CA ARG A 87 -0.45 -39.02 98.50
C ARG A 87 -0.91 -37.64 98.05
N ARG A 88 -1.45 -36.81 98.96
CA ARG A 88 -1.86 -35.44 98.65
C ARG A 88 -0.68 -34.59 98.17
N LYS A 89 0.47 -34.73 98.84
CA LYS A 89 1.70 -34.00 98.52
C LYS A 89 2.28 -34.43 97.16
N ILE A 90 2.26 -35.73 96.86
CA ILE A 90 2.64 -36.26 95.53
C ILE A 90 1.71 -35.70 94.44
N THR A 91 0.40 -35.68 94.67
CA THR A 91 -0.56 -35.13 93.68
C THR A 91 -0.40 -33.62 93.48
N GLU A 92 -0.11 -32.86 94.54
CA GLU A 92 0.09 -31.41 94.49
C GLU A 92 1.39 -31.04 93.76
N GLU A 93 2.48 -31.77 94.01
CA GLU A 93 3.76 -31.58 93.33
C GLU A 93 3.68 -31.96 91.84
N VAL A 94 2.97 -33.05 91.52
CA VAL A 94 2.67 -33.43 90.13
C VAL A 94 1.82 -32.37 89.44
N GLN A 95 0.83 -31.80 90.13
CA GLN A 95 -0.05 -30.77 89.57
C GLN A 95 0.69 -29.45 89.34
N LYS A 96 1.53 -29.04 90.28
CA LYS A 96 2.39 -27.86 90.14
C LYS A 96 3.37 -28.01 88.97
N GLY A 97 4.01 -29.18 88.83
CA GLY A 97 4.89 -29.46 87.69
C GLY A 97 4.17 -29.41 86.34
N LEU A 98 2.92 -29.90 86.26
CA LEU A 98 2.09 -29.80 85.07
C LEU A 98 1.70 -28.35 84.72
N GLU A 99 1.47 -27.51 85.73
CA GLU A 99 1.15 -26.09 85.55
C GLU A 99 2.37 -25.28 85.11
N GLU A 100 3.54 -25.55 85.68
CA GLU A 100 4.82 -24.96 85.27
C GLU A 100 5.14 -25.32 83.81
N GLU A 101 5.00 -26.59 83.42
CA GLU A 101 5.17 -27.04 82.04
C GLU A 101 4.13 -26.43 81.09
N ARG A 102 2.88 -26.26 81.54
CA ARG A 102 1.84 -25.56 80.77
C ARG A 102 2.19 -24.10 80.55
N SER A 103 2.65 -23.40 81.59
CA SER A 103 3.06 -22.00 81.53
C SER A 103 4.27 -21.82 80.61
N LYS A 104 5.27 -22.69 80.73
CA LYS A 104 6.44 -22.71 79.84
C LYS A 104 6.06 -22.93 78.38
N LYS A 105 5.20 -23.91 78.08
CA LYS A 105 4.70 -24.15 76.72
C LYS A 105 3.90 -22.96 76.19
N GLN A 106 3.04 -22.35 77.00
CA GLN A 106 2.29 -21.15 76.60
C GLN A 106 3.23 -19.99 76.29
N TYR A 107 4.26 -19.78 77.10
CA TYR A 107 5.28 -18.77 76.86
C TYR A 107 6.04 -19.04 75.55
N GLU A 108 6.48 -20.27 75.32
CA GLU A 108 7.16 -20.68 74.07
C GLU A 108 6.27 -20.47 72.84
N ILE A 109 4.98 -20.85 72.92
CA ILE A 109 3.99 -20.64 71.85
C ILE A 109 3.78 -19.15 71.59
N ASN A 110 3.60 -18.33 72.63
CA ASN A 110 3.43 -16.89 72.48
C ASN A 110 4.67 -16.22 71.88
N GLN A 111 5.86 -16.64 72.32
CA GLN A 111 7.12 -16.13 71.77
C GLN A 111 7.28 -16.51 70.30
N TRP A 112 6.90 -17.73 69.92
CA TRP A 112 6.90 -18.17 68.53
C TRP A 112 5.91 -17.36 67.69
N LEU A 113 4.69 -17.14 68.20
CA LEU A 113 3.66 -16.35 67.52
C LEU A 113 4.11 -14.90 67.28
N GLU A 114 4.74 -14.26 68.26
CA GLU A 114 5.27 -12.90 68.11
C GLU A 114 6.40 -12.83 67.08
N LYS A 115 7.31 -13.83 67.05
CA LYS A 115 8.33 -13.93 66.00
C LYS A 115 7.70 -14.09 64.63
N GLU A 116 6.70 -14.97 64.49
CA GLU A 116 6.06 -15.21 63.21
C GLU A 116 5.26 -13.98 62.74
N ARG A 117 4.56 -13.29 63.66
CA ARG A 117 3.90 -12.01 63.38
C ARG A 117 4.89 -10.94 62.93
N ALA A 118 6.05 -10.82 63.57
CA ALA A 118 7.08 -9.87 63.18
C ALA A 118 7.64 -10.19 61.79
N ARG A 119 7.87 -11.47 61.47
CA ARG A 119 8.31 -11.92 60.15
C ARG A 119 7.29 -11.60 59.07
N VAL A 120 6.02 -11.93 59.28
CA VAL A 120 4.94 -11.63 58.31
C VAL A 120 4.81 -10.13 58.09
N LYS A 121 4.89 -9.30 59.14
CA LYS A 121 4.86 -7.84 59.01
C LYS A 121 6.06 -7.29 58.23
N ALA A 122 7.27 -7.77 58.55
CA ALA A 122 8.48 -7.36 57.84
C ALA A 122 8.44 -7.76 56.37
N GLN A 123 7.97 -8.98 56.08
CA GLN A 123 7.78 -9.47 54.72
C GLN A 123 6.74 -8.64 53.95
N ALA A 124 5.55 -8.42 54.52
CA ALA A 124 4.51 -7.61 53.89
C ALA A 124 4.99 -6.17 53.60
N TYR A 125 5.80 -5.60 54.49
CA TYR A 125 6.40 -4.29 54.27
C TYR A 125 7.45 -4.30 53.15
N ALA A 126 8.34 -5.31 53.13
CA ALA A 126 9.34 -5.48 52.08
C ALA A 126 8.68 -5.69 50.71
N ASP A 127 7.65 -6.54 50.64
CA ASP A 127 6.89 -6.81 49.42
C ASP A 127 6.18 -5.54 48.92
N SER A 128 5.55 -4.77 49.82
CA SER A 128 4.93 -3.50 49.46
C SER A 128 5.95 -2.46 48.99
N GLN A 129 7.12 -2.38 49.61
CA GLN A 129 8.18 -1.48 49.16
C GLN A 129 8.73 -1.90 47.80
N ALA A 130 8.97 -3.19 47.59
CA ALA A 130 9.43 -3.72 46.31
C ALA A 130 8.42 -3.43 45.20
N HIS A 131 7.13 -3.65 45.45
CA HIS A 131 6.07 -3.31 44.51
C HIS A 131 6.05 -1.81 44.17
N VAL A 132 6.14 -0.94 45.17
CA VAL A 132 6.21 0.52 44.93
C VAL A 132 7.46 0.89 44.12
N GLN A 133 8.62 0.31 44.44
CA GLN A 133 9.86 0.55 43.71
C GLN A 133 9.78 0.08 42.25
N GLU A 134 9.16 -1.07 42.00
CA GLU A 134 8.93 -1.61 40.66
C GLU A 134 7.98 -0.71 39.85
N GLU A 135 6.85 -0.31 40.44
CA GLU A 135 5.88 0.59 39.82
C GLU A 135 6.51 1.95 39.45
N VAL A 136 7.24 2.56 40.40
CA VAL A 136 7.96 3.83 40.16
C VAL A 136 8.99 3.67 39.06
N SER A 137 9.77 2.59 39.08
CA SER A 137 10.77 2.30 38.04
C SER A 137 10.12 2.13 36.67
N ARG A 138 8.98 1.45 36.60
CA ARG A 138 8.21 1.27 35.37
C ARG A 138 7.67 2.59 34.83
N ILE A 139 7.07 3.42 35.69
CA ILE A 139 6.53 4.72 35.30
C ILE A 139 7.66 5.61 34.77
N LEU A 140 8.76 5.76 35.50
CA LEU A 140 9.90 6.57 35.08
C LEU A 140 10.52 6.07 33.76
N ALA A 141 10.61 4.76 33.56
CA ALA A 141 11.07 4.19 32.29
C ALA A 141 10.13 4.56 31.14
N SER A 142 8.81 4.45 31.34
CA SER A 142 7.82 4.81 30.33
C SER A 142 7.81 6.31 30.00
N GLU A 143 7.98 7.18 31.01
CA GLU A 143 8.06 8.63 30.82
C GLU A 143 9.31 9.01 30.04
N ARG A 144 10.46 8.40 30.35
CA ARG A 144 11.70 8.60 29.60
C ARG A 144 11.57 8.14 28.15
N ALA A 145 10.97 6.97 27.91
CA ALA A 145 10.72 6.49 26.55
C ALA A 145 9.80 7.45 25.79
N ALA A 146 8.69 7.87 26.39
CA ALA A 146 7.75 8.83 25.78
C ALA A 146 8.41 10.20 25.52
N ALA A 147 9.32 10.66 26.38
CA ALA A 147 10.07 11.89 26.17
C ALA A 147 11.02 11.78 24.98
N LEU A 148 11.74 10.65 24.86
CA LEU A 148 12.60 10.39 23.70
C LEU A 148 11.78 10.34 22.41
N ASP A 149 10.65 9.63 22.39
CA ASP A 149 9.76 9.54 21.23
C ASP A 149 9.22 10.90 20.78
N ARG A 150 8.94 11.81 21.72
CA ARG A 150 8.52 13.17 21.41
C ARG A 150 9.64 13.97 20.74
N VAL A 151 10.85 13.87 21.27
CA VAL A 151 12.03 14.56 20.71
C VAL A 151 12.34 14.03 19.31
N THR A 152 12.33 12.71 19.11
CA THR A 152 12.55 12.12 17.78
C THR A 152 11.45 12.52 16.80
N ALA A 153 10.19 12.51 17.20
CA ALA A 153 9.08 12.94 16.36
C ALA A 153 9.16 14.43 15.97
N GLU A 154 9.61 15.30 16.88
CA GLU A 154 9.84 16.72 16.58
C GLU A 154 11.00 16.92 15.60
N GLU A 155 12.11 16.20 15.79
CA GLU A 155 13.24 16.22 14.88
C GLU A 155 12.84 15.74 13.48
N GLU A 156 12.12 14.63 13.37
CA GLU A 156 11.59 14.12 12.10
C GLU A 156 10.68 15.15 11.43
N ARG A 157 9.76 15.78 12.18
CA ARG A 157 8.90 16.84 11.64
C ARG A 157 9.69 18.02 11.10
N LEU A 158 10.75 18.45 11.78
CA LEU A 158 11.62 19.53 11.32
C LEU A 158 12.37 19.13 10.04
N ARG A 159 12.91 17.90 9.99
CA ARG A 159 13.55 17.35 8.78
C ARG A 159 12.57 17.29 7.61
N THR A 160 11.35 16.81 7.82
CA THR A 160 10.31 16.78 6.78
C THR A 160 9.95 18.18 6.28
N LYS A 161 9.80 19.16 7.20
CA LYS A 161 9.52 20.55 6.82
C LYS A 161 10.65 21.17 6.00
N LEU A 162 11.91 20.90 6.36
CA LEU A 162 13.07 21.38 5.60
C LEU A 162 13.08 20.78 4.19
N LEU A 163 12.90 19.47 4.07
CA LEU A 163 12.87 18.79 2.78
C LEU A 163 11.71 19.29 1.91
N ALA A 164 10.53 19.51 2.49
CA ALA A 164 9.38 20.06 1.78
C ALA A 164 9.67 21.45 1.19
N LYS A 165 10.36 22.33 1.93
CA LYS A 165 10.78 23.63 1.41
C LYS A 165 11.78 23.49 0.26
N GLN A 166 12.77 22.61 0.40
CA GLN A 166 13.74 22.36 -0.66
C GLN A 166 13.07 21.84 -1.94
N LEU A 167 12.08 20.95 -1.80
CA LEU A 167 11.32 20.45 -2.94
C LEU A 167 10.51 21.57 -3.60
N ASP A 168 9.84 22.43 -2.83
CA ASP A 168 9.10 23.56 -3.40
C ASP A 168 10.01 24.52 -4.18
N GLU A 169 11.22 24.82 -3.66
CA GLU A 169 12.21 25.62 -4.38
C GLU A 169 12.66 24.96 -5.69
N ARG A 170 12.91 23.64 -5.68
CA ARG A 170 13.26 22.88 -6.90
C ARG A 170 12.10 22.86 -7.90
N ASP A 171 10.87 22.66 -7.44
CA ASP A 171 9.67 22.68 -8.27
C ASP A 171 9.45 24.05 -8.91
N GLN A 172 9.68 25.14 -8.17
CA GLN A 172 9.63 26.49 -8.72
C GLN A 172 10.71 26.72 -9.80
N GLN A 173 11.92 26.20 -9.59
CA GLN A 173 12.99 26.28 -10.59
C GLN A 173 12.64 25.50 -11.86
N LEU A 174 12.13 24.27 -11.71
CA LEU A 174 11.67 23.44 -12.83
C LEU A 174 10.52 24.13 -13.59
N ARG A 175 9.53 24.68 -12.88
CA ARG A 175 8.42 25.42 -13.51
C ARG A 175 8.90 26.62 -14.33
N LYS A 176 9.92 27.34 -13.87
CA LYS A 176 10.51 28.46 -14.63
C LYS A 176 11.19 27.97 -15.91
N GLN A 177 11.92 26.86 -15.84
CA GLN A 177 12.56 26.24 -17.01
C GLN A 177 11.51 25.72 -18.00
N ASP A 178 10.49 25.01 -17.52
CA ASP A 178 9.39 24.50 -18.34
C ASP A 178 8.64 25.62 -19.05
N ALA A 179 8.34 26.71 -18.35
CA ALA A 179 7.72 27.89 -18.93
C ALA A 179 8.60 28.52 -20.01
N PHE A 180 9.91 28.64 -19.76
CA PHE A 180 10.85 29.16 -20.74
C PHE A 180 10.88 28.31 -22.01
N TYR A 181 11.04 26.99 -21.89
CA TYR A 181 11.10 26.11 -23.06
C TYR A 181 9.76 26.00 -23.79
N ARG A 182 8.63 26.00 -23.06
CA ARG A 182 7.30 26.09 -23.70
C ARG A 182 7.14 27.36 -24.52
N GLU A 183 7.57 28.50 -24.01
CA GLU A 183 7.53 29.77 -24.72
C GLU A 183 8.37 29.71 -26.02
N GLN A 184 9.56 29.10 -25.97
CA GLN A 184 10.39 28.92 -27.16
C GLN A 184 9.73 28.00 -28.19
N LEU A 185 9.14 26.88 -27.74
CA LEU A 185 8.43 25.95 -28.61
C LEU A 185 7.22 26.63 -29.26
N ASN A 186 6.42 27.38 -28.49
CA ASN A 186 5.26 28.11 -29.01
C ASN A 186 5.68 29.14 -30.07
N LYS A 187 6.77 29.89 -29.84
CA LYS A 187 7.29 30.84 -30.84
C LYS A 187 7.78 30.15 -32.11
N LEU A 188 8.44 29.00 -31.96
CA LEU A 188 8.90 28.22 -33.11
C LEU A 188 7.72 27.66 -33.90
N GLU A 189 6.71 27.10 -33.22
CA GLU A 189 5.47 26.60 -33.82
C GLU A 189 4.70 27.73 -34.51
N GLU A 190 4.56 28.89 -33.88
CA GLU A 190 3.91 30.06 -34.47
C GLU A 190 4.64 30.51 -35.74
N ARG A 191 5.97 30.66 -35.70
CA ARG A 191 6.75 31.04 -36.88
C ARG A 191 6.64 29.99 -37.99
N SER A 192 6.66 28.72 -37.62
CA SER A 192 6.50 27.60 -38.56
C SER A 192 5.13 27.63 -39.23
N THR A 193 4.05 27.77 -38.46
CA THR A 193 2.68 27.85 -39.00
C THR A 193 2.47 29.09 -39.87
N GLN A 194 3.03 30.25 -39.50
CA GLN A 194 3.03 31.45 -40.32
C GLN A 194 3.76 31.24 -41.64
N PHE A 195 4.93 30.59 -41.60
CA PHE A 195 5.68 30.25 -42.81
C PHE A 195 4.86 29.35 -43.74
N TYR A 196 4.28 28.25 -43.24
CA TYR A 196 3.45 27.36 -44.05
C TYR A 196 2.22 28.07 -44.64
N LYS A 197 1.54 28.92 -43.87
CA LYS A 197 0.41 29.71 -44.36
C LYS A 197 0.83 30.63 -45.51
N ALA A 198 1.87 31.44 -45.30
CA ALA A 198 2.37 32.36 -46.33
C ALA A 198 2.86 31.62 -47.57
N THR A 199 3.54 30.48 -47.42
CA THR A 199 3.97 29.64 -48.56
C THR A 199 2.78 29.12 -49.34
N ASN A 200 1.74 28.63 -48.65
CA ASN A 200 0.56 28.10 -49.32
C ASN A 200 -0.24 29.19 -50.04
N GLU A 201 -0.42 30.35 -49.41
CA GLU A 201 -1.06 31.53 -50.02
C GLU A 201 -0.29 32.01 -51.26
N ASN A 202 1.04 32.11 -51.17
CA ASN A 202 1.89 32.50 -52.30
C ASN A 202 1.82 31.48 -53.43
N TYR A 203 1.81 30.18 -53.12
CA TYR A 203 1.67 29.13 -54.13
C TYR A 203 0.34 29.22 -54.87
N HIS A 204 -0.77 29.32 -54.12
CA HIS A 204 -2.10 29.44 -54.72
C HIS A 204 -2.23 30.70 -55.57
N LYS A 205 -1.75 31.85 -55.05
CA LYS A 205 -1.75 33.10 -55.80
C LYS A 205 -0.93 33.00 -57.09
N ALA A 206 0.27 32.40 -57.04
CA ALA A 206 1.08 32.20 -58.22
C ALA A 206 0.41 31.25 -59.23
N ALA A 207 -0.25 30.19 -58.74
CA ALA A 207 -1.01 29.28 -59.58
C ALA A 207 -2.19 29.98 -60.26
N ASP A 208 -2.93 30.83 -59.54
CA ASP A 208 -4.03 31.63 -60.08
C ASP A 208 -3.54 32.66 -61.09
N ASP A 209 -2.44 33.37 -60.80
CA ASP A 209 -1.82 34.34 -61.71
C ASP A 209 -1.36 33.66 -63.02
N VAL A 210 -0.79 32.46 -62.93
CA VAL A 210 -0.41 31.65 -64.10
C VAL A 210 -1.66 31.19 -64.85
N ASN A 211 -2.66 30.65 -64.16
CA ASN A 211 -3.91 30.20 -64.78
C ASN A 211 -4.71 31.35 -65.42
N ALA A 212 -4.58 32.58 -64.91
CA ALA A 212 -5.19 33.78 -65.51
C ALA A 212 -4.45 34.23 -66.79
N LYS A 213 -3.12 34.12 -66.81
CA LYS A 213 -2.30 34.46 -68.00
C LYS A 213 -2.43 33.41 -69.11
N PHE A 214 -2.58 32.14 -68.74
CA PHE A 214 -2.83 31.07 -69.68
C PHE A 214 -4.32 31.04 -70.04
N ARG A 215 -4.67 31.57 -71.22
CA ARG A 215 -6.00 31.31 -71.79
C ARG A 215 -6.19 29.81 -71.88
N ARG A 216 -7.23 29.29 -71.19
CA ARG A 216 -7.80 28.01 -71.57
C ARG A 216 -8.24 28.16 -73.02
N TYR A 217 -7.67 27.36 -73.91
CA TYR A 217 -8.19 27.27 -75.27
C TYR A 217 -9.62 26.74 -75.15
N GLU A 218 -10.59 27.65 -75.23
CA GLU A 218 -11.97 27.28 -75.45
C GLU A 218 -12.03 26.72 -76.88
N ILE A 219 -11.92 25.39 -76.97
CA ILE A 219 -12.16 24.68 -78.22
C ILE A 219 -13.66 24.77 -78.46
N SER A 220 -14.09 25.85 -79.11
CA SER A 220 -15.44 25.99 -79.60
C SER A 220 -15.61 25.05 -80.81
N PRO A 221 -16.48 24.02 -80.73
CA PRO A 221 -16.69 23.11 -81.83
C PRO A 221 -17.26 23.87 -83.04
N VAL A 222 -16.57 23.77 -84.18
CA VAL A 222 -17.02 24.42 -85.40
C VAL A 222 -18.29 23.72 -85.91
N CYS A 223 -19.32 24.50 -86.26
CA CYS A 223 -20.59 24.01 -86.78
C CYS A 223 -21.39 23.14 -85.78
N ALA A 224 -21.19 23.34 -84.47
CA ALA A 224 -21.84 22.55 -83.41
C ALA A 224 -23.37 22.50 -83.53
N ASP A 225 -24.01 23.62 -83.86
CA ASP A 225 -25.47 23.70 -84.01
C ASP A 225 -25.96 22.88 -85.21
N LEU A 226 -25.26 22.96 -86.35
CA LEU A 226 -25.55 22.15 -87.55
C LEU A 226 -25.28 20.67 -87.29
N GLN A 227 -24.24 20.35 -86.52
CA GLN A 227 -23.94 19.00 -86.06
C GLN A 227 -25.09 18.44 -85.19
N GLY A 228 -25.64 19.26 -84.29
CA GLY A 228 -26.82 18.90 -83.50
C GLY A 228 -28.06 18.67 -84.37
N GLN A 229 -28.32 19.57 -85.31
CA GLN A 229 -29.49 19.51 -86.20
C GLN A 229 -29.45 18.28 -87.14
N ILE A 230 -28.28 17.93 -87.69
CA ILE A 230 -28.17 16.76 -88.56
C ILE A 230 -28.29 15.44 -87.80
N LEU A 231 -27.67 15.35 -86.61
CA LEU A 231 -27.79 14.18 -85.75
C LEU A 231 -29.24 13.98 -85.29
N LYS A 232 -29.96 15.08 -85.03
CA LYS A 232 -31.39 15.05 -84.74
C LYS A 232 -32.20 14.57 -85.94
N CYS A 233 -31.97 15.12 -87.13
CA CYS A 233 -32.70 14.76 -88.34
C CYS A 233 -32.53 13.27 -88.72
N TYR A 234 -31.31 12.74 -88.63
CA TYR A 234 -31.07 11.32 -88.93
C TYR A 234 -31.72 10.37 -87.92
N ARG A 235 -31.83 10.78 -86.66
CA ARG A 235 -32.53 10.02 -85.63
C ARG A 235 -34.04 9.96 -85.89
N GLU A 236 -34.62 11.06 -86.35
CA GLU A 236 -36.05 11.18 -86.66
C GLU A 236 -36.42 10.54 -88.01
N ASN A 237 -35.45 10.38 -88.92
CA ASN A 237 -35.66 9.88 -90.29
C ASN A 237 -34.81 8.63 -90.60
N ALA A 238 -34.85 7.63 -89.72
CA ALA A 238 -34.12 6.38 -89.88
C ALA A 238 -34.46 5.67 -91.21
N GLY A 239 -33.44 5.29 -91.99
CA GLY A 239 -33.60 4.67 -93.31
C GLY A 239 -34.01 5.64 -94.44
N LYS A 240 -34.28 6.92 -94.15
CA LYS A 240 -34.65 7.96 -95.13
C LYS A 240 -33.71 9.17 -95.05
N THR A 241 -32.41 8.91 -95.06
CA THR A 241 -31.35 9.91 -94.84
C THR A 241 -31.36 11.05 -95.87
N LEU A 242 -31.90 10.84 -97.07
CA LEU A 242 -32.03 11.85 -98.11
C LEU A 242 -32.94 13.03 -97.72
N LEU A 243 -33.87 12.86 -96.76
CA LEU A 243 -34.67 13.97 -96.22
C LEU A 243 -33.83 14.98 -95.44
N CYS A 244 -32.69 14.55 -94.90
CA CYS A 244 -31.74 15.40 -94.18
C CYS A 244 -30.65 15.97 -95.09
N SER A 245 -30.73 15.74 -96.41
CA SER A 245 -29.71 16.14 -97.39
C SER A 245 -29.40 17.64 -97.34
N ASN A 246 -30.41 18.49 -97.18
CA ASN A 246 -30.21 19.94 -97.08
C ASN A 246 -29.37 20.33 -95.84
N ILE A 247 -29.68 19.75 -94.67
CA ILE A 247 -28.93 20.00 -93.43
C ILE A 247 -27.50 19.43 -93.55
N ALA A 248 -27.33 18.28 -94.21
CA ALA A 248 -26.03 17.69 -94.51
C ALA A 248 -25.17 18.58 -95.42
N SER A 249 -25.75 19.15 -96.46
CA SER A 249 -25.06 20.11 -97.34
C SER A 249 -24.65 21.37 -96.58
N LEU A 250 -25.52 21.92 -95.73
CA LEU A 250 -25.20 23.09 -94.90
C LEU A 250 -24.09 22.80 -93.89
N TYR A 251 -24.12 21.63 -93.23
CA TYR A 251 -23.05 21.20 -92.33
C TYR A 251 -21.70 21.04 -93.05
N LEU A 252 -21.70 20.35 -94.21
CA LEU A 252 -20.50 20.18 -95.02
C LEU A 252 -19.95 21.51 -95.51
N GLN A 253 -20.81 22.44 -95.94
CA GLN A 253 -20.41 23.77 -96.37
C GLN A 253 -19.76 24.54 -95.20
N CYS A 254 -20.37 24.52 -94.01
CA CYS A 254 -19.82 25.14 -92.81
C CYS A 254 -18.43 24.58 -92.45
N VAL A 255 -18.27 23.24 -92.46
CA VAL A 255 -16.99 22.58 -92.19
C VAL A 255 -15.93 22.95 -93.22
N ASN A 256 -16.29 22.98 -94.50
CA ASN A 256 -15.35 23.31 -95.58
C ASN A 256 -14.94 24.79 -95.55
N SER A 257 -15.88 25.70 -95.30
CA SER A 257 -15.58 27.12 -95.11
C SER A 257 -14.66 27.33 -93.89
N ALA A 258 -14.89 26.64 -92.78
CA ALA A 258 -14.03 26.70 -91.62
C ALA A 258 -12.61 26.16 -91.90
N LYS A 259 -12.50 25.04 -92.63
CA LYS A 259 -11.22 24.49 -93.08
C LYS A 259 -10.46 25.49 -93.97
N GLN A 260 -11.13 26.09 -94.95
CA GLN A 260 -10.52 27.09 -95.84
C GLN A 260 -10.09 28.36 -95.09
N ASN A 261 -10.91 28.84 -94.16
CA ASN A 261 -10.58 30.01 -93.35
C ASN A 261 -9.35 29.75 -92.46
N LYS A 262 -9.26 28.58 -91.81
CA LYS A 262 -8.07 28.22 -91.03
C LYS A 262 -6.79 28.13 -91.87
N LEU A 263 -6.88 27.67 -93.11
CA LEU A 263 -5.73 27.62 -94.04
C LEU A 263 -5.29 29.02 -94.51
N ARG A 264 -6.20 30.01 -94.55
CA ARG A 264 -5.87 31.40 -94.95
C ARG A 264 -5.33 32.26 -93.81
N THR A 265 -5.69 32.00 -92.56
CA THR A 265 -5.28 32.79 -91.38
C THR A 265 -4.09 32.19 -90.61
N GLY A 266 -3.49 31.10 -91.08
CA GLY A 266 -2.31 30.51 -90.46
C GLY A 266 -1.01 31.17 -90.95
N GLY A 267 -0.55 32.19 -90.22
CA GLY A 267 0.79 32.78 -90.27
C GLY A 267 1.31 32.97 -88.85
#